data_AF-A0AAV2EVR7-F1
#
_entry.id   AF-A0AAV2EVR7-F1
#
_cell.length_a   1.000
_cell.length_b   1.000
_cell.length_c   1.000
_cell.angle_alpha   90.00
_cell.angle_beta   90.00
_cell.angle_gamma   90.00
#
_symmetry.space_group_name_H-M   'P 1'
#
loop_
_entity.id
_entity.type
_entity.pdbx_description
1 polymer ?
#
loop_
_entity_poly.entity_id
_entity_poly.type
_entity_poly.pdbx_seq_one_letter_code
_entity_poly.pdbx_strand_id
1 'polypeptide(L)'
;MIGRMQGEFLGRFYEFTLKISGSKYTTSNLFLKEVHSLYHLINKWETEVEKDLDLSIMASKMKMKYEKYWGDVDKMNKLLYIATVMDLRYKLDFVDFALKKVYPEGGKGARMAGDVKKATFDLFAHYVQL
;
A
#
# COMPACT_ATOMS: atom_id res chain seq x y z
N MET A 1 -25.79 -17.03 3.66
CA MET A 1 -25.28 -15.66 3.94
C MET A 1 -23.76 -15.65 4.03
N ILE A 2 -23.13 -16.59 4.75
CA ILE A 2 -21.67 -16.76 4.92
C ILE A 2 -20.89 -16.84 3.57
N GLY A 3 -21.36 -17.65 2.61
CA GLY A 3 -20.67 -17.79 1.30
C GLY A 3 -20.62 -16.52 0.43
N ARG A 4 -21.53 -15.55 0.65
CA ARG A 4 -21.52 -14.28 -0.09
C ARG A 4 -20.43 -13.34 0.43
N MET A 5 -20.23 -13.28 1.75
CA MET A 5 -19.21 -12.42 2.37
C MET A 5 -17.79 -12.94 2.12
N GLN A 6 -17.59 -14.26 2.10
CA GLN A 6 -16.31 -14.85 1.68
C GLN A 6 -16.00 -14.59 0.19
N GLY A 7 -17.02 -14.61 -0.68
CA GLY A 7 -16.89 -14.22 -2.08
C GLY A 7 -16.51 -12.74 -2.25
N GLU A 8 -17.14 -11.85 -1.49
CA GLU A 8 -16.80 -10.42 -1.45
C GLU A 8 -15.37 -10.19 -0.92
N PHE A 9 -14.94 -10.97 0.08
CA PHE A 9 -13.57 -10.96 0.59
C PHE A 9 -12.55 -11.25 -0.50
N LEU A 10 -12.65 -12.43 -1.09
CA LEU A 10 -11.71 -12.88 -2.12
C LEU A 10 -11.80 -12.04 -3.39
N GLY A 11 -12.99 -11.54 -3.72
CA GLY A 11 -13.21 -10.64 -4.85
C GLY A 11 -12.36 -9.38 -4.77
N ARG A 12 -12.18 -8.80 -3.58
CA ARG A 12 -11.32 -7.62 -3.40
C ARG A 12 -9.84 -7.90 -3.61
N PHE A 13 -9.35 -9.05 -3.16
CA PHE A 13 -7.97 -9.47 -3.45
C PHE A 13 -7.77 -9.74 -4.94
N TYR A 14 -8.75 -10.35 -5.58
CA TYR A 14 -8.73 -10.59 -7.03
C TYR A 14 -8.66 -9.27 -7.81
N GLU A 15 -9.52 -8.29 -7.49
CA GLU A 15 -9.49 -6.94 -8.09
C GLU A 15 -8.13 -6.26 -7.90
N PHE A 16 -7.58 -6.33 -6.68
CA PHE A 16 -6.26 -5.80 -6.38
C PHE A 16 -5.18 -6.45 -7.26
N THR A 17 -5.13 -7.78 -7.30
CA THR A 17 -4.15 -8.53 -8.10
C THR A 17 -4.25 -8.18 -9.58
N LEU A 18 -5.46 -8.14 -10.14
CA LEU A 18 -5.66 -7.75 -11.54
C LEU A 18 -5.08 -6.37 -11.87
N LYS A 19 -5.25 -5.39 -10.97
CA LYS A 19 -4.72 -4.03 -11.18
C LYS A 19 -3.19 -4.00 -11.13
N ILE A 20 -2.57 -4.68 -10.17
CA ILE A 20 -1.11 -4.65 -10.03
C ILE A 20 -0.39 -5.54 -11.05
N SER A 21 -1.08 -6.55 -11.60
CA SER A 21 -0.55 -7.46 -12.62
C SER A 21 -0.77 -6.97 -14.06
N GLY A 22 -1.29 -5.76 -14.26
CA GLY A 22 -1.41 -5.16 -15.59
C GLY A 22 -0.07 -4.96 -16.28
N SER A 23 -0.01 -5.19 -17.59
CA SER A 23 1.19 -4.98 -18.42
C SER A 23 1.03 -3.89 -19.48
N LYS A 24 -0.21 -3.45 -19.73
CA LYS A 24 -0.54 -2.44 -20.76
C LYS A 24 -0.52 -1.01 -20.24
N TYR A 25 -0.20 -0.83 -18.96
CA TYR A 25 -0.12 0.46 -18.28
C TYR A 25 0.88 0.35 -17.13
N THR A 26 1.40 1.48 -16.68
CA THR A 26 2.27 1.53 -15.51
C THR A 26 1.47 1.16 -14.26
N THR A 27 1.94 0.15 -13.51
CA THR A 27 1.29 -0.34 -12.28
C THR A 27 1.94 0.20 -11.02
N SER A 28 3.22 0.60 -11.09
CA SER A 28 4.03 1.03 -9.95
C SER A 28 3.48 2.28 -9.26
N ASN A 29 2.91 3.23 -10.01
CA ASN A 29 2.25 4.42 -9.49
C ASN A 29 0.91 4.15 -8.77
N LEU A 30 0.25 3.03 -9.08
CA LEU A 30 -1.01 2.65 -8.43
C LEU A 30 -0.78 1.88 -7.13
N PHE A 31 0.40 1.27 -7.01
CA PHE A 31 0.73 0.32 -5.96
C PHE A 31 0.43 0.86 -4.55
N LEU A 32 0.90 2.06 -4.20
CA LEU A 32 0.75 2.61 -2.85
C LEU A 32 -0.72 2.72 -2.45
N LYS A 33 -1.55 3.24 -3.35
CA LYS A 33 -2.99 3.41 -3.12
C LYS A 33 -3.68 2.05 -2.94
N GLU A 34 -3.38 1.10 -3.81
CA GLU A 34 -4.04 -0.20 -3.84
C GLU A 34 -3.65 -1.06 -2.62
N VAL A 35 -2.37 -1.08 -2.24
CA VAL A 35 -1.87 -1.78 -1.04
C VAL A 35 -2.46 -1.18 0.23
N HIS A 36 -2.52 0.15 0.32
CA HIS A 36 -3.12 0.82 1.48
C HIS A 36 -4.64 0.59 1.57
N SER A 37 -5.33 0.55 0.43
CA SER A 37 -6.76 0.21 0.39
C SER A 37 -7.00 -1.22 0.88
N LEU A 38 -6.12 -2.15 0.51
CA LEU A 38 -6.17 -3.54 0.96
C LEU A 38 -5.95 -3.65 2.47
N TYR A 39 -5.00 -2.89 3.03
CA TYR A 39 -4.74 -2.83 4.46
C TYR A 39 -5.98 -2.40 5.26
N HIS A 40 -6.64 -1.32 4.85
CA HIS A 40 -7.86 -0.86 5.51
C HIS A 40 -8.99 -1.90 5.46
N LEU A 41 -9.14 -2.57 4.32
CA LEU A 41 -10.14 -3.60 4.13
C LEU A 41 -9.90 -4.81 5.05
N ILE A 42 -8.66 -5.28 5.13
CA ILE A 42 -8.26 -6.39 6.01
C ILE A 42 -8.54 -6.02 7.48
N ASN A 43 -8.13 -4.83 7.92
CA ASN A 43 -8.37 -4.38 9.30
C ASN A 43 -9.85 -4.24 9.62
N LYS A 44 -10.66 -3.74 8.68
CA LYS A 44 -12.11 -3.63 8.86
C LYS A 44 -12.73 -5.01 9.10
N TRP A 45 -12.38 -6.00 8.29
CA TRP A 45 -12.96 -7.34 8.42
C TRP A 45 -12.41 -8.12 9.61
N GLU A 46 -11.17 -7.86 10.02
CA GLU A 46 -10.62 -8.45 11.25
C GLU A 46 -11.41 -7.98 12.48
N THR A 47 -11.84 -6.71 12.55
CA THR A 47 -12.57 -6.18 13.71
C THR A 47 -14.07 -6.48 13.71
N GLU A 48 -14.64 -6.95 12.59
CA GLU A 48 -16.07 -7.30 12.46
C GLU A 48 -16.41 -8.71 12.97
N VAL A 49 -15.79 -9.15 14.08
CA VAL A 49 -15.93 -10.50 14.67
C VAL A 49 -17.39 -10.87 14.95
N GLU A 50 -18.19 -9.90 15.43
CA GLU A 50 -19.60 -10.09 15.77
C GLU A 50 -20.48 -10.39 14.55
N LYS A 51 -20.03 -10.05 13.34
CA LYS A 51 -20.78 -10.28 12.10
C LYS A 51 -20.47 -11.65 11.50
N ASP A 52 -19.20 -12.04 11.48
CA ASP A 52 -18.74 -13.31 10.91
C ASP A 52 -17.35 -13.68 11.47
N LEU A 53 -17.33 -14.67 12.35
CA LEU A 53 -16.11 -15.18 12.97
C LEU A 53 -15.14 -15.81 11.94
N ASP A 54 -15.66 -16.54 10.96
CA ASP A 54 -14.83 -17.18 9.94
C ASP A 54 -14.17 -16.14 9.05
N LEU A 55 -14.89 -15.07 8.70
CA LEU A 55 -14.36 -13.94 7.95
C LEU A 55 -13.28 -13.20 8.73
N SER A 56 -13.49 -12.94 10.02
CA SER A 56 -12.49 -12.29 10.87
C SER A 56 -11.22 -13.14 11.00
N ILE A 57 -11.35 -14.46 11.21
CA ILE A 57 -10.21 -15.39 11.23
C ILE A 57 -9.46 -15.37 9.89
N MET A 58 -10.18 -15.34 8.77
CA MET A 58 -9.59 -15.25 7.43
C MET A 58 -8.87 -13.91 7.22
N ALA A 59 -9.47 -12.80 7.63
CA ALA A 59 -8.88 -11.47 7.58
C ALA A 59 -7.59 -11.41 8.39
N SER A 60 -7.57 -11.96 9.61
CA SER A 60 -6.37 -12.02 10.44
C SER A 60 -5.24 -12.83 9.78
N LYS A 61 -5.56 -13.97 9.16
CA LYS A 61 -4.57 -14.74 8.38
C LYS A 61 -4.02 -13.96 7.18
N MET A 62 -4.87 -13.19 6.50
CA MET A 62 -4.43 -12.35 5.38
C MET A 62 -3.64 -11.13 5.85
N LYS A 63 -3.95 -10.58 7.03
CA LYS A 63 -3.17 -9.54 7.67
C LYS A 63 -1.75 -10.01 7.97
N MET A 64 -1.58 -11.21 8.51
CA MET A 64 -0.24 -11.76 8.73
C MET A 64 0.59 -11.83 7.44
N LYS A 65 -0.03 -12.22 6.31
CA LYS A 65 0.62 -12.19 5.01
C LYS A 65 0.92 -10.76 4.55
N TYR A 66 -0.01 -9.84 4.77
CA TYR A 66 0.19 -8.43 4.45
C TYR A 66 1.41 -7.88 5.21
N GLU A 67 1.44 -8.05 6.53
CA GLU A 67 2.50 -7.54 7.39
C GLU A 67 3.88 -8.12 7.03
N LYS A 68 3.92 -9.39 6.61
CA LYS A 68 5.16 -10.06 6.16
C LYS A 68 5.83 -9.35 4.99
N TYR A 69 5.05 -8.81 4.04
CA TYR A 69 5.57 -8.22 2.81
C TYR A 69 5.51 -6.68 2.80
N TRP A 70 4.52 -6.08 3.46
CA TRP A 70 4.20 -4.64 3.38
C TRP A 70 4.02 -3.96 4.76
N GLY A 71 4.19 -4.70 5.86
CA GLY A 71 4.03 -4.18 7.23
C GLY A 71 5.19 -3.37 7.76
N ASP A 72 6.41 -3.66 7.27
CA ASP A 72 7.61 -2.95 7.67
C ASP A 72 8.07 -2.02 6.54
N VAL A 73 7.90 -0.72 6.75
CA VAL A 73 8.33 0.30 5.79
C VAL A 73 9.82 0.18 5.45
N ASP A 74 10.65 -0.33 6.35
CA ASP A 74 12.09 -0.49 6.11
C ASP A 74 12.42 -1.64 5.16
N LYS A 75 11.52 -2.62 5.03
CA LYS A 75 11.65 -3.75 4.09
C LYS A 75 11.04 -3.45 2.71
N MET A 76 10.33 -2.33 2.60
CA MET A 76 9.64 -1.94 1.38
C MET A 76 10.59 -1.35 0.34
N ASN A 77 10.36 -1.70 -0.93
CA ASN A 77 11.12 -1.12 -2.03
C ASN A 77 10.77 0.35 -2.21
N LYS A 78 11.74 1.25 -1.96
CA LYS A 78 11.57 2.70 -2.05
C LYS A 78 11.10 3.18 -3.43
N LEU A 79 11.44 2.44 -4.50
CA LEU A 79 11.04 2.76 -5.86
C LEU A 79 9.52 2.81 -6.04
N LEU A 80 8.76 2.06 -5.23
CA LEU A 80 7.29 2.05 -5.29
C LEU A 80 6.71 3.39 -4.82
N TYR A 81 7.33 4.02 -3.82
CA TYR A 81 6.95 5.35 -3.36
C TYR A 81 7.39 6.43 -4.35
N ILE A 82 8.62 6.34 -4.88
CA ILE A 82 9.12 7.27 -5.91
C ILE A 82 8.23 7.23 -7.16
N ALA A 83 7.83 6.03 -7.62
CA ALA A 83 6.92 5.89 -8.75
C ALA A 83 5.56 6.54 -8.50
N THR A 84 5.08 6.55 -7.25
CA THR A 84 3.85 7.27 -6.88
C THR A 84 4.05 8.79 -6.94
N VAL A 85 5.22 9.30 -6.55
CA VAL A 85 5.56 10.74 -6.66
C VAL A 85 5.68 11.18 -8.12
N MET A 86 6.23 10.32 -8.99
CA MET A 86 6.39 10.61 -10.42
C MET A 86 5.06 10.63 -11.18
N ASP A 87 3.99 10.11 -10.59
CA ASP A 87 2.66 10.26 -11.15
C ASP A 87 2.18 11.69 -10.90
N LEU A 88 1.99 12.45 -11.98
CA LEU A 88 1.58 13.86 -11.95
C LEU A 88 0.31 14.13 -11.13
N ARG A 89 -0.49 13.10 -10.84
CA ARG A 89 -1.70 13.21 -10.01
C ARG A 89 -1.41 13.29 -8.51
N TYR A 90 -0.23 12.86 -8.07
CA TYR A 90 0.16 12.84 -6.66
C TYR A 90 1.39 13.72 -6.44
N LYS A 91 1.31 14.61 -5.45
CA LYS A 91 2.45 15.46 -5.06
C LYS A 91 3.31 14.74 -4.03
N LEU A 92 4.57 15.14 -3.93
CA LEU A 92 5.48 14.74 -2.83
C LEU A 92 4.80 14.83 -1.46
N ASP A 93 4.04 15.91 -1.23
CA ASP A 93 3.33 16.13 0.03
C ASP A 93 2.29 15.04 0.35
N PHE A 94 1.67 14.46 -0.69
CA PHE A 94 0.72 13.36 -0.50
C PHE A 94 1.43 12.10 -0.02
N VAL A 95 2.58 11.76 -0.62
CA VAL A 95 3.36 10.58 -0.23
C VAL A 95 3.96 10.76 1.17
N ASP A 96 4.42 11.97 1.50
CA ASP A 96 4.90 12.32 2.84
C ASP A 96 3.79 12.16 3.90
N PHE A 97 2.61 12.73 3.64
CA PHE A 97 1.44 12.57 4.51
C PHE A 97 1.05 11.10 4.68
N ALA A 98 0.95 10.36 3.58
CA ALA A 98 0.58 8.95 3.60
C ALA A 98 1.56 8.12 4.43
N LEU A 99 2.86 8.25 4.20
CA LEU A 99 3.89 7.49 4.93
C LEU A 99 3.85 7.77 6.43
N LYS A 100 3.69 9.04 6.83
CA LYS A 100 3.58 9.42 8.25
C LYS A 100 2.31 8.90 8.91
N LYS A 101 1.21 8.82 8.16
CA LYS A 101 -0.07 8.29 8.66
C LYS A 101 -0.08 6.77 8.78
N VAL A 102 0.54 6.07 7.83
CA VAL A 102 0.58 4.60 7.81
C VAL A 102 1.60 4.05 8.81
N TYR A 103 2.75 4.73 8.94
CA TYR A 103 3.84 4.30 9.80
C TYR A 103 4.18 5.38 10.84
N PRO A 104 3.25 5.68 11.78
CA PRO A 104 3.43 6.73 12.77
C PRO A 104 4.46 6.34 13.85
N GLU A 105 4.60 5.04 14.14
CA GLU A 105 5.44 4.56 15.23
C GLU A 105 6.94 4.67 14.91
N GLY A 106 7.70 5.10 15.92
CA GLY A 106 9.17 5.16 15.85
C GLY A 106 9.73 6.11 14.78
N GLY A 107 8.91 7.01 14.22
CA GLY A 107 9.34 7.97 13.19
C GLY A 107 9.72 7.34 11.85
N LYS A 108 9.43 6.04 11.65
CA LYS A 108 9.85 5.32 10.44
C LYS A 108 9.21 5.89 9.17
N GLY A 109 7.93 6.25 9.22
CA GLY A 109 7.23 6.88 8.11
C GLY A 109 7.84 8.24 7.71
N ALA A 110 8.20 9.06 8.70
CA ALA A 110 8.85 10.35 8.46
C ALA A 110 10.25 10.19 7.85
N ARG A 111 11.04 9.22 8.33
CA ARG A 111 12.34 8.89 7.75
C ARG A 111 12.20 8.43 6.29
N MET A 112 11.29 7.49 6.02
CA MET A 112 11.06 7.03 4.64
C MET A 112 10.59 8.16 3.73
N ALA A 113 9.73 9.06 4.21
CA ALA A 113 9.30 10.22 3.43
C ALA A 113 10.48 11.14 3.08
N GLY A 114 11.40 11.36 4.02
CA GLY A 114 12.65 12.09 3.78
C GLY A 114 13.53 11.41 2.74
N ASP A 115 13.70 10.10 2.84
CA ASP A 115 14.46 9.29 1.87
C ASP A 115 13.86 9.37 0.45
N VAL A 116 12.54 9.20 0.32
CA VAL A 116 11.82 9.28 -0.96
C VAL A 116 11.94 10.67 -1.55
N LYS A 117 11.79 11.72 -0.73
CA LYS A 117 11.96 13.10 -1.16
C LYS A 117 13.37 13.34 -1.69
N LYS A 118 14.40 12.96 -0.93
CA LYS A 118 15.80 13.09 -1.35
C LYS A 118 16.07 12.36 -2.65
N ALA A 119 15.69 11.08 -2.74
CA ALA A 119 15.91 10.26 -3.93
C ALA A 119 15.21 10.82 -5.17
N THR A 120 14.00 11.36 -5.02
CA THR A 120 13.27 11.99 -6.12
C THR A 120 13.99 13.25 -6.63
N PHE A 121 14.48 14.09 -5.73
CA PHE A 121 15.24 15.28 -6.12
C PHE A 121 16.59 14.93 -6.74
N ASP A 122 17.30 13.93 -6.22
CA ASP A 122 18.56 13.45 -6.79
C ASP A 122 18.35 12.94 -8.24
N LEU A 123 17.27 12.19 -8.48
CA LEU A 123 16.87 11.73 -9.82
C LEU A 123 16.58 12.89 -10.77
N PHE A 124 15.85 13.90 -10.30
CA PHE A 124 15.55 15.09 -11.10
C PHE A 124 16.81 15.90 -11.42
N ALA A 125 17.69 16.10 -10.43
CA ALA A 125 18.95 16.82 -10.60
C ALA A 125 19.85 16.12 -11.63
N HIS A 126 19.91 14.79 -11.61
CA HIS A 126 20.65 14.02 -12.60
C HIS A 126 20.03 14.14 -14.00
N TYR A 127 18.70 14.07 -14.12
CA TYR A 127 18.00 14.21 -15.39
C TYR A 127 18.25 15.56 -16.07
N VAL A 128 18.31 16.66 -15.31
CA VAL A 128 18.56 18.00 -15.85
C VAL A 128 20.00 18.19 -16.36
N GLN A 129 20.92 17.31 -15.97
CA GLN A 129 22.32 17.32 -16.41
C GLN A 129 22.56 16.50 -17.69
N LEU A 130 21.57 15.74 -18.15
CA LEU A 130 21.60 14.97 -19.41
C LEU A 130 21.13 15.85 -20.59
#